data_AF-A0A5C7FAL1-F1
#
_entry.id   AF-A0A5C7FAL1-F1
#
_cell.length_a   1.000
_cell.length_b   1.000
_cell.length_c   1.000
_cell.angle_alpha   90.00
_cell.angle_beta   90.00
_cell.angle_gamma   90.00
#
_symmetry.space_group_name_H-M   'P 1'
#
loop_
_entity.id
_entity.type
_entity.pdbx_description
1 polymer ?
#
loop_
_entity_poly.entity_id
_entity_poly.type
_entity_poly.pdbx_seq_one_letter_code
_entity_poly.pdbx_strand_id
1 'polypeptide(L)'
;MKEFTTYLLWTLGIGVVMYAGFLTHQFLQEKASIEGDPFLLWQFSIFFPIGIGMLLRLPRLLKEFQLNGAWRIHWAKLLGTGLPALYVIAAQLIAFAPISFVPPFFMEIVLLNEAHVTTMIHLIFGYVVVGSFYKSP
;
A
#
# COMPACT_ATOMS: atom_id res chain seq x y z
N MET A 1 -14.93 17.24 -20.65
CA MET A 1 -15.91 16.44 -19.89
C MET A 1 -15.48 14.99 -19.66
N LYS A 2 -15.03 14.24 -20.69
CA LYS A 2 -14.61 12.83 -20.53
C LYS A 2 -13.57 12.60 -19.43
N GLU A 3 -12.51 13.41 -19.38
CA GLU A 3 -11.47 13.27 -18.34
C GLU A 3 -12.00 13.51 -16.92
N PHE A 4 -12.84 14.52 -16.74
CA PHE A 4 -13.47 14.81 -15.45
C PHE A 4 -14.33 13.63 -14.98
N THR A 5 -15.18 13.07 -15.85
CA THR A 5 -16.01 11.91 -15.51
C THR A 5 -15.17 10.68 -15.16
N THR A 6 -14.05 10.44 -15.85
CA THR A 6 -13.13 9.34 -15.51
C THR A 6 -12.54 9.52 -14.11
N TYR A 7 -12.04 10.72 -13.77
CA TYR A 7 -11.52 10.96 -12.41
C TYR A 7 -12.62 10.87 -11.35
N LEU A 8 -13.82 11.38 -11.63
CA LEU A 8 -14.96 11.31 -10.70
C LEU A 8 -15.38 9.85 -10.42
N LEU A 9 -15.56 9.04 -11.46
CA LEU A 9 -15.88 7.62 -11.31
C LEU A 9 -14.79 6.87 -10.56
N TRP A 10 -13.52 7.20 -10.82
CA TRP A 10 -12.40 6.59 -10.12
C TRP A 10 -12.39 6.94 -8.63
N THR A 11 -12.60 8.21 -8.29
CA THR A 11 -12.69 8.67 -6.90
C THR A 11 -13.86 8.01 -6.17
N LEU A 12 -15.02 7.90 -6.82
CA LEU A 12 -16.17 7.17 -6.24
C LEU A 12 -15.84 5.69 -6.03
N GLY A 13 -15.19 5.04 -7.00
CA GLY A 13 -14.74 3.66 -6.88
C GLY A 13 -13.78 3.44 -5.71
N ILE A 14 -12.79 4.32 -5.55
CA ILE A 14 -11.89 4.30 -4.38
C ILE A 14 -12.68 4.49 -3.09
N GLY A 15 -13.64 5.43 -3.05
CA GLY A 15 -14.50 5.65 -1.89
C GLY A 15 -15.28 4.39 -1.47
N VAL A 16 -15.83 3.66 -2.45
CA VAL A 16 -16.51 2.37 -2.19
C VAL A 16 -15.54 1.33 -1.63
N VAL A 17 -14.33 1.20 -2.23
CA VAL A 17 -13.30 0.28 -1.73
C VAL A 17 -12.85 0.65 -0.31
N MET A 18 -12.67 1.94 -0.03
CA MET A 18 -12.33 2.44 1.31
C MET A 18 -13.43 2.12 2.32
N TYR A 19 -14.69 2.32 1.97
CA TYR A 19 -15.82 2.00 2.84
C TYR A 19 -15.94 0.50 3.10
N ALA A 20 -15.80 -0.34 2.07
CA ALA A 20 -15.77 -1.79 2.23
C ALA A 20 -14.58 -2.25 3.10
N GLY A 21 -13.42 -1.60 2.92
CA GLY A 21 -12.25 -1.87 3.75
C GLY A 21 -12.45 -1.47 5.21
N PHE A 22 -13.13 -0.36 5.48
CA PHE A 22 -13.51 0.03 6.83
C PHE A 22 -14.41 -1.02 7.50
N LEU A 23 -15.46 -1.49 6.81
CA LEU A 23 -16.33 -2.55 7.34
C LEU A 23 -15.56 -3.85 7.59
N THR A 24 -14.65 -4.20 6.68
CA THR A 24 -13.79 -5.39 6.81
C THR A 24 -12.84 -5.25 8.00
N HIS A 25 -12.24 -4.08 8.20
CA HIS A 25 -11.36 -3.79 9.33
C HIS A 25 -12.10 -3.94 10.65
N GLN A 26 -13.30 -3.36 10.77
CA GLN A 26 -14.14 -3.50 11.98
C GLN A 26 -14.49 -4.96 12.27
N PHE A 27 -14.88 -5.72 11.24
CA PHE A 27 -15.18 -7.14 11.39
C PHE A 27 -13.97 -7.96 11.83
N LEU A 28 -12.79 -7.69 11.24
CA LEU A 28 -11.54 -8.35 11.64
C LEU A 28 -11.11 -7.95 13.05
N GLN A 29 -11.37 -6.73 13.47
CA GLN A 29 -11.08 -6.25 14.82
C GLN A 29 -11.97 -6.92 15.87
N GLU A 30 -13.26 -7.08 15.57
CA GLU A 30 -14.19 -7.81 16.42
C GLU A 30 -13.76 -9.28 16.53
N LYS A 31 -13.47 -9.93 15.40
CA LYS A 31 -12.96 -11.31 15.38
C LYS A 31 -11.66 -11.49 16.18
N ALA A 32 -10.69 -10.61 15.98
CA ALA A 32 -9.43 -10.64 16.72
C ALA A 32 -9.65 -10.51 18.24
N SER A 33 -10.65 -9.73 18.65
CA SER A 33 -11.00 -9.54 20.07
C SER A 33 -11.66 -10.78 20.68
N ILE A 34 -12.44 -11.52 19.88
CA ILE A 34 -13.16 -12.73 20.32
C ILE A 34 -12.25 -13.96 20.29
N GLU A 35 -11.53 -14.16 19.18
CA GLU A 35 -10.71 -15.35 18.94
C GLU A 35 -9.29 -15.22 19.53
N GLY A 36 -8.87 -14.01 19.88
CA GLY A 36 -7.55 -13.72 20.44
C GLY A 36 -6.41 -13.79 19.43
N ASP A 37 -6.69 -14.03 18.15
CA ASP A 37 -5.71 -14.04 17.06
C ASP A 37 -5.82 -12.77 16.20
N PRO A 38 -4.91 -11.80 16.36
CA PRO A 38 -4.95 -10.56 15.59
C PRO A 38 -4.28 -10.70 14.21
N PHE A 39 -3.71 -11.86 13.86
CA PHE A 39 -2.85 -12.01 12.68
C PHE A 39 -3.50 -11.51 11.38
N LEU A 40 -4.77 -11.85 11.16
CA LEU A 40 -5.50 -11.45 9.95
C LEU A 40 -5.78 -9.94 9.90
N LEU A 41 -6.07 -9.32 11.05
CA LEU A 41 -6.23 -7.88 11.19
C LEU A 41 -4.93 -7.13 10.86
N TRP A 42 -3.79 -7.64 11.32
CA TRP A 42 -2.47 -7.08 11.04
C TRP A 42 -2.15 -7.13 9.55
N GLN A 43 -2.34 -8.29 8.91
CA GLN A 43 -2.13 -8.43 7.47
C GLN A 43 -3.01 -7.44 6.69
N PHE A 44 -4.29 -7.36 7.04
CA PHE A 44 -5.22 -6.44 6.42
C PHE A 44 -4.74 -4.98 6.58
N SER A 45 -4.30 -4.60 7.79
CA SER A 45 -3.82 -3.24 8.09
C SER A 45 -2.55 -2.86 7.31
N ILE A 46 -1.73 -3.82 6.90
CA ILE A 46 -0.54 -3.59 6.06
C ILE A 46 -0.90 -3.56 4.57
N PHE A 47 -1.62 -4.56 4.08
CA PHE A 47 -1.85 -4.73 2.65
C PHE A 47 -2.95 -3.81 2.10
N PHE A 48 -3.95 -3.48 2.90
CA PHE A 48 -5.05 -2.64 2.44
C PHE A 48 -4.58 -1.22 2.03
N PRO A 49 -3.80 -0.48 2.83
CA PRO A 49 -3.29 0.83 2.41
C PRO A 49 -2.34 0.74 1.21
N ILE A 50 -1.54 -0.32 1.09
CA ILE A 50 -0.72 -0.58 -0.12
C ILE A 50 -1.64 -0.67 -1.35
N GLY A 51 -2.70 -1.46 -1.27
CA GLY A 51 -3.70 -1.60 -2.32
C GLY A 51 -4.35 -0.27 -2.70
N ILE A 52 -4.71 0.55 -1.71
CA ILE A 52 -5.25 1.91 -1.94
C ILE A 52 -4.22 2.80 -2.66
N GLY A 53 -2.96 2.77 -2.23
CA GLY A 53 -1.86 3.48 -2.90
C GLY A 53 -1.72 3.09 -4.37
N MET A 54 -1.78 1.79 -4.67
CA MET A 54 -1.77 1.27 -6.03
C MET A 54 -2.99 1.76 -6.84
N LEU A 55 -4.19 1.66 -6.27
CA LEU A 55 -5.44 2.13 -6.88
C LEU A 55 -5.40 3.63 -7.19
N LEU A 56 -4.83 4.46 -6.32
CA LEU A 56 -4.67 5.90 -6.56
C LEU A 56 -3.81 6.20 -7.79
N ARG A 57 -2.82 5.36 -8.08
CA ARG A 57 -1.91 5.55 -9.22
C ARG A 57 -2.37 4.86 -10.50
N LEU A 58 -3.28 3.91 -10.39
CA LEU A 58 -3.76 3.07 -11.47
C LEU A 58 -4.36 3.83 -12.67
N PRO A 59 -5.14 4.93 -12.53
CA PRO A 59 -5.69 5.67 -13.68
C PRO A 59 -4.62 6.16 -14.64
N ARG A 60 -3.49 6.63 -14.09
CA ARG A 60 -2.37 7.08 -14.91
C ARG A 60 -1.68 5.90 -15.57
N LEU A 61 -1.51 4.78 -14.86
CA LEU A 61 -0.93 3.59 -15.45
C LEU A 61 -1.79 3.08 -16.62
N LEU A 62 -3.12 3.11 -16.51
CA LEU A 62 -4.05 2.77 -17.59
C LEU A 62 -3.87 3.67 -18.83
N LYS A 63 -3.57 4.96 -18.65
CA LYS A 63 -3.23 5.86 -19.76
C LYS A 63 -1.89 5.47 -20.42
N GLU A 64 -0.87 5.10 -19.62
CA GLU A 64 0.43 4.62 -20.13
C GLU A 64 0.29 3.31 -20.94
N PHE A 65 -0.66 2.44 -20.58
CA PHE A 65 -0.94 1.22 -21.36
C PHE A 65 -1.36 1.52 -22.81
N GLN A 66 -2.03 2.65 -23.04
CA GLN A 66 -2.50 3.07 -24.37
C GLN A 66 -1.39 3.68 -25.24
N LEU A 67 -0.25 4.04 -24.66
CA LEU A 67 0.90 4.55 -25.40
C LEU A 67 1.64 3.41 -26.10
N ASN A 68 2.22 3.69 -27.26
CA ASN A 68 3.17 2.78 -27.91
C ASN A 68 4.54 2.91 -27.27
N GLY A 69 5.34 1.84 -27.28
CA GLY A 69 6.68 1.82 -26.73
C GLY A 69 6.91 0.74 -25.67
N ALA A 70 8.14 0.66 -25.17
CA ALA A 70 8.56 -0.34 -24.20
C ALA A 70 8.32 0.15 -22.76
N TRP A 71 7.91 -0.77 -21.89
CA TRP A 71 7.84 -0.51 -20.46
C TRP A 71 9.23 -0.26 -19.88
N ARG A 72 9.34 0.81 -19.11
CA ARG A 72 10.54 1.15 -18.34
C ARG A 72 10.19 1.38 -16.88
N ILE A 73 11.20 1.25 -16.03
CA ILE A 73 11.09 1.44 -14.58
C ILE A 73 11.95 2.63 -14.19
N HIS A 74 11.36 3.59 -13.48
CA HIS A 74 12.08 4.68 -12.84
C HIS A 74 12.78 4.17 -11.57
N TRP A 75 13.96 3.56 -11.76
CA TRP A 75 14.77 3.00 -10.67
C TRP A 75 15.07 4.01 -9.56
N ALA A 76 15.36 5.26 -9.90
CA ALA A 76 15.60 6.30 -8.89
C ALA A 76 14.40 6.52 -7.97
N LYS A 77 13.17 6.48 -8.51
CA LYS A 77 11.94 6.61 -7.72
C LYS A 77 11.70 5.37 -6.88
N LEU A 78 11.82 4.19 -7.49
CA LEU A 78 11.57 2.92 -6.81
C LEU A 78 12.58 2.66 -5.68
N LEU A 79 13.87 2.91 -5.92
CA LEU A 79 14.92 2.72 -4.92
C LEU A 79 14.96 3.87 -3.91
N GLY A 80 14.77 5.12 -4.33
CA GLY A 80 14.83 6.27 -3.44
C GLY A 80 13.66 6.37 -2.46
N THR A 81 12.46 5.92 -2.87
CA THR A 81 11.25 6.02 -2.04
C THR A 81 10.59 4.68 -1.74
N GLY A 82 10.58 3.76 -2.70
CA GLY A 82 9.98 2.44 -2.52
C GLY A 82 10.79 1.52 -1.63
N LEU A 83 12.13 1.52 -1.75
CA LEU A 83 12.99 0.65 -0.94
C LEU A 83 12.96 1.01 0.56
N PRO A 84 13.07 2.28 0.99
CA PRO A 84 12.90 2.64 2.40
C PRO A 84 11.52 2.28 2.95
N ALA A 85 10.45 2.50 2.16
CA ALA A 85 9.10 2.13 2.57
C ALA A 85 8.93 0.61 2.69
N LEU A 86 9.52 -0.16 1.77
CA LEU A 86 9.55 -1.62 1.82
C LEU A 86 10.30 -2.14 3.04
N TYR A 87 11.38 -1.47 3.44
CA TYR A 87 12.13 -1.83 4.65
C TYR A 87 11.27 -1.74 5.92
N VAL A 88 10.50 -0.65 6.06
CA VAL A 88 9.54 -0.47 7.16
C VAL A 88 8.49 -1.58 7.16
N ILE A 89 7.90 -1.86 6.00
CA ILE A 89 6.91 -2.95 5.83
C ILE A 89 7.52 -4.30 6.22
N ALA A 90 8.73 -4.59 5.77
CA ALA A 90 9.41 -5.85 6.05
C ALA A 90 9.71 -6.02 7.53
N ALA A 91 10.19 -4.97 8.21
CA ALA A 91 10.41 -4.99 9.66
C ALA A 91 9.10 -5.31 10.41
N GLN A 92 7.98 -4.72 10.01
CA GLN A 92 6.68 -5.02 10.63
C GLN A 92 6.23 -6.46 10.37
N LEU A 93 6.42 -6.99 9.16
CA LEU A 93 6.08 -8.39 8.85
C LEU A 93 6.95 -9.38 9.63
N ILE A 94 8.24 -9.07 9.79
CA ILE A 94 9.17 -9.91 10.56
C ILE A 94 8.74 -9.99 12.03
N ALA A 95 8.19 -8.92 12.61
CA ALA A 95 7.71 -8.91 13.99
C ALA A 95 6.63 -9.98 14.28
N PHE A 96 5.93 -10.46 13.25
CA PHE A 96 4.89 -11.49 13.36
C PHE A 96 5.29 -12.83 12.73
N ALA A 97 6.47 -12.92 12.13
CA ALA A 97 6.98 -14.15 11.54
C ALA A 97 7.87 -14.89 12.56
N PRO A 98 7.95 -16.23 12.52
CA PRO A 98 8.86 -17.01 13.36
C PRO A 98 10.31 -16.90 12.86
N ILE A 99 10.82 -15.68 12.72
CA ILE A 99 12.14 -15.36 12.17
C ILE A 99 12.96 -14.71 13.28
N SER A 100 14.11 -15.29 13.62
CA SER A 100 15.00 -14.77 14.68
C SER A 100 15.89 -13.60 14.25
N PHE A 101 15.60 -13.00 13.10
CA PHE A 101 16.39 -11.92 12.52
C PHE A 101 15.84 -10.56 12.97
N VAL A 102 16.69 -9.74 13.58
CA VAL A 102 16.36 -8.39 14.00
C VAL A 102 17.12 -7.41 13.12
N PRO A 103 16.47 -6.75 12.14
CA PRO A 103 17.14 -5.78 11.29
C PRO A 103 17.54 -4.51 12.08
N PRO A 104 18.49 -3.71 11.57
CA PRO A 104 18.81 -2.41 12.15
C PRO A 104 17.56 -1.53 12.34
N PHE A 105 17.47 -0.79 13.43
CA PHE A 105 16.34 0.09 13.76
C PHE A 105 14.97 -0.62 13.91
N PHE A 106 14.97 -1.95 14.08
CA PHE A 106 13.73 -2.73 14.17
C PHE A 106 12.81 -2.27 15.30
N MET A 107 13.35 -2.06 16.51
CA MET A 107 12.53 -1.64 17.66
C MET A 107 11.93 -0.27 17.42
N GLU A 108 12.70 0.67 16.86
CA GLU A 108 12.22 2.00 16.50
C GLU A 108 11.11 1.93 15.46
N ILE A 109 11.24 1.06 14.44
CA ILE A 109 10.21 0.87 13.42
C ILE A 109 8.95 0.21 13.98
N VAL A 110 9.11 -0.76 14.88
CA VAL A 110 7.98 -1.41 15.57
C VAL A 110 7.30 -0.42 16.53
N LEU A 111 8.05 0.47 17.17
CA LEU A 111 7.52 1.53 18.03
C LEU A 111 6.89 2.68 17.24
N LEU A 112 7.33 2.94 15.99
CA LEU A 112 6.69 3.85 15.04
C LEU A 112 5.30 3.38 14.60
N ASN A 113 4.83 2.24 15.08
CA ASN A 113 3.51 1.69 14.84
C ASN A 113 2.37 2.45 15.52
N GLU A 114 2.53 3.76 15.68
CA GLU A 114 1.42 4.70 15.65
C GLU A 114 0.70 4.51 14.31
N ALA A 115 -0.55 4.01 14.36
CA ALA A 115 -1.28 3.48 13.22
C ALA A 115 -1.33 4.44 12.01
N HIS A 116 -1.23 5.75 12.23
CA HIS A 116 -1.30 6.75 11.17
C HIS A 116 -0.04 6.83 10.30
N VAL A 117 1.15 6.79 10.89
CA VAL A 117 2.41 6.96 10.14
C VAL A 117 2.68 5.74 9.26
N THR A 118 2.50 4.55 9.81
CA THR A 118 2.73 3.29 9.10
C THR A 118 1.74 3.10 7.96
N THR A 119 0.47 3.42 8.19
CA THR A 119 -0.56 3.45 7.13
C THR A 119 -0.17 4.35 5.95
N MET A 120 0.39 5.54 6.23
CA MET A 120 0.89 6.43 5.17
C MET A 120 2.07 5.83 4.41
N ILE A 121 3.01 5.18 5.10
CA ILE A 121 4.16 4.52 4.48
C ILE A 121 3.70 3.39 3.55
N HIS A 122 2.76 2.56 4.00
CA HIS A 122 2.13 1.49 3.21
C HIS A 122 1.47 2.05 1.95
N LEU A 123 0.70 3.13 2.08
CA LEU A 123 0.05 3.81 0.97
C LEU A 123 1.06 4.41 -0.02
N ILE A 124 2.09 5.09 0.48
CA ILE A 124 3.18 5.66 -0.33
C ILE A 124 3.88 4.56 -1.11
N PHE A 125 4.19 3.42 -0.47
CA PHE A 125 4.82 2.29 -1.13
C PHE A 125 3.98 1.81 -2.33
N GLY A 126 2.69 1.52 -2.11
CA GLY A 126 1.79 1.11 -3.18
C GLY A 126 1.71 2.12 -4.34
N TYR A 127 1.62 3.41 -4.02
CA TYR A 127 1.60 4.49 -5.00
C TYR A 127 2.90 4.57 -5.81
N VAL A 128 4.05 4.45 -5.14
CA VAL A 128 5.37 4.54 -5.75
C VAL A 128 5.65 3.34 -6.65
N VAL A 129 5.30 2.12 -6.23
CA VAL A 129 5.52 0.90 -7.01
C VAL A 129 4.83 1.02 -8.36
N VAL A 130 3.51 1.25 -8.38
CA VAL A 130 2.74 1.44 -9.62
C VAL A 130 3.23 2.67 -10.38
N GLY A 131 3.58 3.74 -9.66
CA GLY A 131 4.00 5.00 -10.24
C GLY A 131 5.42 5.04 -10.76
N SER A 132 6.19 3.95 -10.63
CA SER A 132 7.55 3.83 -11.17
C SER A 132 7.56 3.23 -12.57
N PHE A 133 6.45 2.62 -13.00
CA PHE A 133 6.26 2.13 -14.36
C PHE A 133 5.81 3.26 -15.28
N TYR A 134 6.42 3.34 -16.46
CA TYR A 134 6.08 4.28 -17.53
C TYR A 134 6.47 3.69 -18.88
N LYS A 135 5.88 4.19 -19.97
CA LYS A 135 6.35 3.86 -21.33
C LYS A 135 7.25 4.95 -21.87
N SER A 136 8.37 4.54 -22.45
CA SER A 136 9.19 5.43 -23.29
C SER A 136 8.79 5.21 -24.75
N PRO A 137 8.58 6.29 -25.53
CA PRO A 137 8.55 6.18 -26.99
C PRO A 137 9.88 5.62 -27.51
#